data_AF-A0A4Q3SCH5-F1
#
_entry.id   AF-A0A4Q3SCH5-F1
#
_cell.length_a   1.000
_cell.length_b   1.000
_cell.length_c   1.000
_cell.angle_alpha   90.00
_cell.angle_beta   90.00
_cell.angle_gamma   90.00
#
_symmetry.space_group_name_H-M   'P 1'
#
loop_
_entity.id
_entity.type
_entity.pdbx_description
1 polymer ?
#
loop_
_entity_poly.entity_id
_entity_poly.type
_entity_poly.pdbx_seq_one_letter_code
_entity_poly.pdbx_strand_id
1 'polypeptide(L)'
;MQDFLDIVFLDNTIRSYLFVIGSILLAVMLKRILSRYIAGLLFRIVKRIAIGVDKTSFVNLVVSPLEIFLLLLVGLIAIEKLNFPEALNFKIYKTTSHGMFEVLAVVIFVISFIWLLLRIIDFIAMI
;
A
#
# COMPACT_ATOMS: atom_id res chain seq x y z
N MET A 1 -7.06 -26.34 -27.56
CA MET A 1 -6.05 -26.30 -26.48
C MET A 1 -6.56 -25.29 -25.47
N GLN A 2 -6.86 -25.70 -24.24
CA GLN A 2 -7.08 -24.72 -23.18
C GLN A 2 -5.71 -24.15 -22.83
N ASP A 3 -5.53 -22.85 -23.04
CA ASP A 3 -4.28 -22.19 -22.70
C ASP A 3 -4.12 -22.23 -21.17
N PHE A 4 -2.94 -22.65 -20.70
CA PHE A 4 -2.64 -22.77 -19.26
C PHE A 4 -2.97 -21.49 -18.48
N LEU A 5 -2.89 -20.33 -19.11
CA LEU A 5 -3.18 -19.03 -18.52
C LEU A 5 -4.66 -18.77 -18.23
N ASP A 6 -5.56 -19.50 -18.89
CA ASP A 6 -7.01 -19.31 -18.79
C ASP A 6 -7.66 -20.33 -17.84
N ILE A 7 -6.85 -21.19 -17.20
CA ILE A 7 -7.30 -22.06 -16.12
C ILE A 7 -7.80 -21.19 -14.97
N VAL A 8 -9.04 -21.45 -14.53
CA VAL A 8 -9.69 -20.77 -13.42
C VAL A 8 -9.40 -21.52 -12.13
N PHE A 9 -8.87 -20.79 -11.14
CA PHE A 9 -8.65 -21.24 -9.78
C PHE A 9 -9.20 -20.19 -8.83
N LEU A 10 -10.04 -20.58 -7.87
CA LEU A 10 -10.67 -19.64 -6.92
C LEU A 10 -11.31 -18.43 -7.62
N ASP A 11 -12.15 -18.68 -8.63
CA ASP A 11 -12.88 -17.67 -9.41
C ASP A 11 -12.03 -16.64 -10.16
N ASN A 12 -10.73 -16.92 -10.30
CA ASN A 12 -9.76 -16.08 -11.00
C ASN A 12 -8.91 -16.92 -11.96
N THR A 13 -8.51 -16.32 -13.08
CA THR A 13 -7.57 -16.98 -14.00
C THR A 13 -6.14 -16.92 -13.47
N ILE A 14 -5.30 -17.90 -13.84
CA ILE A 14 -3.85 -17.85 -13.56
C ILE A 14 -3.24 -16.54 -14.09
N ARG A 15 -3.73 -16.06 -15.24
CA ARG A 15 -3.36 -14.75 -15.81
C ARG A 15 -3.60 -13.60 -14.82
N SER A 16 -4.76 -13.54 -14.17
CA SER A 16 -5.07 -12.50 -13.17
C SER A 16 -4.09 -12.53 -12.01
N TYR A 17 -3.79 -13.72 -11.47
CA TYR A 17 -2.79 -13.86 -10.40
C TYR A 17 -1.41 -13.39 -10.82
N LEU A 18 -0.96 -13.72 -12.03
CA LEU A 18 0.32 -13.24 -12.58
C LEU A 18 0.36 -11.72 -12.70
N PHE A 19 -0.72 -11.07 -13.14
CA PHE A 19 -0.78 -9.61 -13.19
C PHE A 19 -0.70 -8.97 -11.80
N VAL A 20 -1.37 -9.55 -10.80
CA VAL A 20 -1.33 -9.04 -9.43
C VAL A 20 0.04 -9.21 -8.81
N ILE A 21 0.61 -10.42 -8.90
CA ILE A 21 1.96 -10.70 -8.39
C ILE A 21 3.00 -9.82 -9.11
N GLY A 22 2.89 -9.69 -10.43
CA GLY A 22 3.77 -8.83 -11.23
C GLY A 22 3.68 -7.36 -10.83
N SER A 23 2.47 -6.85 -10.57
CA SER A 23 2.25 -5.47 -10.13
C SER A 23 2.85 -5.22 -8.74
N ILE A 24 2.65 -6.15 -7.80
CA ILE A 24 3.22 -6.06 -6.46
C ILE A 24 4.75 -6.15 -6.51
N LEU A 25 5.30 -7.06 -7.31
CA LEU A 25 6.76 -7.20 -7.47
C LEU A 25 7.38 -5.92 -8.04
N LEU A 26 6.74 -5.35 -9.07
CA LEU A 26 7.16 -4.08 -9.65
C LEU A 26 7.07 -2.94 -8.62
N ALA A 27 6.02 -2.91 -7.79
CA ALA A 27 5.91 -1.96 -6.69
C ALA A 27 7.04 -2.14 -5.67
N VAL A 28 7.38 -3.37 -5.30
CA VAL A 28 8.51 -3.68 -4.39
C VAL A 28 9.83 -3.19 -4.96
N MET A 29 10.05 -3.33 -6.26
CA MET A 29 11.27 -2.83 -6.92
C MET A 29 11.31 -1.29 -6.96
N LEU A 30 10.18 -0.64 -7.24
CA LEU A 30 10.12 0.82 -7.42
C LEU A 30 9.88 1.58 -6.11
N LYS A 31 9.45 0.92 -5.03
CA LYS A 31 9.01 1.59 -3.78
C LYS A 31 10.05 2.55 -3.24
N ARG A 32 11.33 2.19 -3.31
CA ARG A 32 12.44 2.99 -2.75
C ARG A 32 12.71 4.27 -3.55
N ILE A 33 12.52 4.19 -4.87
CA ILE A 33 12.69 5.33 -5.77
C ILE A 33 11.52 6.30 -5.58
N LEU A 34 10.30 5.76 -5.64
CA LEU A 34 9.07 6.53 -5.43
C LEU A 34 9.02 7.17 -4.05
N SER A 35 9.41 6.43 -3.01
CA SER A 35 9.35 6.91 -1.64
C SER A 35 10.27 8.08 -1.40
N ARG A 36 11.51 8.01 -1.92
CA ARG A 36 12.49 9.10 -1.83
C ARG A 36 12.03 10.33 -2.60
N TYR A 37 11.43 10.14 -3.78
CA TYR A 37 10.90 11.25 -4.57
C TYR A 37 9.76 11.98 -3.83
N ILE A 38 8.79 11.23 -3.31
CA ILE A 38 7.65 11.78 -2.58
C ILE A 38 8.09 12.44 -1.27
N ALA A 39 9.00 11.81 -0.51
CA ALA A 39 9.57 12.43 0.69
C ALA A 39 10.27 13.75 0.37
N GLY A 40 10.96 13.85 -0.77
CA GLY A 40 11.55 15.10 -1.25
C GLY A 40 10.52 16.18 -1.58
N LEU A 41 9.34 15.80 -2.09
CA LEU A 41 8.22 16.72 -2.31
C LEU A 41 7.60 17.19 -0.99
N LEU A 42 7.36 16.27 -0.06
CA LEU A 42 6.85 16.58 1.28
C LEU A 42 7.79 17.56 2.01
N PHE A 43 9.10 17.39 1.86
CA PHE A 43 10.08 18.32 2.43
C PHE A 43 9.89 19.76 1.92
N ARG A 44 9.52 19.97 0.65
CA ARG A 44 9.27 21.32 0.12
C ARG A 44 8.09 22.00 0.81
N ILE A 45 7.11 21.23 1.25
CA ILE A 45 5.96 21.73 2.00
C ILE A 45 6.38 22.04 3.44
N VAL A 46 7.05 21.08 4.10
CA VAL A 46 7.50 21.22 5.50
C VAL A 46 8.49 22.37 5.67
N LYS A 47 9.42 22.57 4.73
CA LYS A 47 10.39 23.68 4.75
C LYS A 47 9.72 25.07 4.80
N ARG A 48 8.47 25.20 4.30
CA ARG A 48 7.74 26.48 4.41
C ARG A 48 7.21 26.75 5.82
N ILE A 49 7.07 25.72 6.64
CA ILE A 49 6.43 25.77 7.97
C ILE A 49 7.50 25.71 9.06
N ALA A 50 8.51 24.85 8.91
CA ALA A 50 9.56 24.61 9.88
C ALA A 50 10.92 25.15 9.39
N ILE A 51 11.53 26.01 10.20
CA ILE A 51 12.84 26.64 9.94
C ILE A 51 13.95 25.78 10.56
N GLY A 52 15.10 25.66 9.90
CA GLY A 52 16.25 24.91 10.43
C GLY A 52 16.24 23.41 10.15
N VAL A 53 15.26 22.93 9.37
CA VAL A 53 15.13 21.52 9.04
C VAL A 53 16.12 21.05 7.97
N ASP A 54 16.93 20.04 8.30
CA ASP A 54 17.76 19.37 7.31
C ASP A 54 16.94 18.44 6.39
N LYS A 55 17.15 18.61 5.08
CA LYS A 55 16.46 17.83 4.04
C LYS A 55 16.80 16.35 4.12
N THR A 56 18.07 16.01 4.30
CA THR A 56 18.50 14.61 4.22
C THR A 56 17.95 13.80 5.38
N SER A 57 17.94 14.40 6.57
CA SER A 57 17.36 13.83 7.78
C SER A 57 15.86 13.63 7.64
N PHE A 58 15.11 14.63 7.14
CA PHE A 58 13.67 14.50 6.89
C PHE A 58 13.37 13.36 5.92
N VAL A 59 14.05 13.37 4.77
CA VAL A 59 13.81 12.39 3.71
C VAL A 59 14.11 10.98 4.23
N ASN A 60 15.23 10.77 4.91
CA ASN A 60 15.57 9.45 5.45
C ASN A 60 14.55 8.96 6.49
N LEU A 61 14.00 9.87 7.30
CA LEU A 61 13.01 9.50 8.31
C LEU A 61 11.65 9.12 7.70
N VAL A 62 11.22 9.86 6.68
CA VAL A 62 9.90 9.71 6.03
C VAL A 62 9.90 8.63 4.95
N VAL A 63 11.04 8.31 4.35
CA VAL A 63 11.14 7.25 3.34
C VAL A 63 10.66 5.90 3.88
N SER A 64 11.07 5.53 5.10
CA SER A 64 10.72 4.23 5.69
C SER A 64 9.20 3.99 5.81
N PRO A 65 8.41 4.87 6.46
CA PRO A 65 6.96 4.67 6.53
C PRO A 65 6.29 4.81 5.17
N LEU A 66 6.84 5.65 4.28
CA LEU A 66 6.25 5.90 2.98
C LEU A 66 6.43 4.71 2.03
N GLU A 67 7.52 3.95 2.15
CA GLU A 67 7.67 2.66 1.45
C GLU A 67 6.58 1.66 1.83
N ILE A 68 6.24 1.55 3.12
CA ILE A 68 5.19 0.65 3.60
C ILE A 68 3.83 1.11 3.09
N PHE A 69 3.54 2.41 3.21
CA PHE A 69 2.30 2.99 2.72
C PHE A 69 2.10 2.76 1.22
N LEU A 70 3.13 3.00 0.40
CA LEU A 70 3.06 2.78 -1.05
C LEU A 70 2.88 1.31 -1.41
N LEU A 71 3.55 0.40 -0.69
CA LEU A 71 3.37 -1.03 -0.89
C LEU A 71 1.95 -1.48 -0.57
N LEU A 72 1.39 -1.00 0.55
CA LEU A 72 0.00 -1.28 0.91
C LEU A 72 -0.96 -0.71 -0.13
N LEU A 73 -0.75 0.53 -0.57
CA LEU A 73 -1.56 1.17 -1.61
C LEU A 73 -1.62 0.32 -2.89
N VAL A 74 -0.45 -0.04 -3.43
CA VAL A 74 -0.40 -0.82 -4.67
C VAL A 74 -0.91 -2.24 -4.46
N GLY A 75 -0.60 -2.84 -3.30
CA GLY A 75 -1.09 -4.17 -2.94
C GLY A 75 -2.61 -4.24 -2.88
N LEU A 76 -3.26 -3.26 -2.25
CA LEU A 76 -4.72 -3.17 -2.19
C LEU A 76 -5.34 -3.01 -3.58
N ILE A 77 -4.84 -2.06 -4.39
CA ILE A 77 -5.32 -1.84 -5.76
C ILE A 77 -5.14 -3.10 -6.62
N ALA A 78 -4.02 -3.81 -6.46
CA ALA A 78 -3.76 -5.03 -7.20
C ALA A 78 -4.68 -6.17 -6.76
N ILE A 79 -4.88 -6.36 -5.45
CA ILE A 79 -5.76 -7.41 -4.91
C ILE A 79 -7.22 -7.16 -5.27
N GLU A 80 -7.68 -5.90 -5.31
CA GLU A 80 -9.03 -5.54 -5.77
C GLU A 80 -9.32 -5.96 -7.23
N LYS A 81 -8.28 -6.23 -8.04
CA LYS A 81 -8.46 -6.79 -9.39
C LYS A 81 -8.80 -8.28 -9.39
N LEU A 82 -8.65 -8.98 -8.26
CA LEU A 82 -9.06 -10.36 -8.11
C LEU A 82 -10.51 -10.42 -7.62
N ASN A 83 -11.27 -11.34 -8.20
CA ASN A 83 -12.58 -11.70 -7.66
C ASN A 83 -12.39 -12.38 -6.30
N PHE A 84 -13.21 -12.02 -5.32
CA PHE A 84 -13.19 -12.74 -4.06
C PHE A 84 -13.89 -14.10 -4.25
N PRO A 85 -13.21 -15.23 -3.98
CA PRO A 85 -13.75 -16.53 -4.32
C PRO A 85 -14.99 -16.88 -3.51
N GLU A 86 -16.01 -17.42 -4.15
CA GLU A 86 -17.25 -17.85 -3.51
C GLU A 86 -17.00 -18.92 -2.44
N ALA A 87 -16.00 -19.79 -2.67
CA ALA A 87 -15.58 -20.80 -1.70
C ALA A 87 -15.11 -20.22 -0.36
N LEU A 88 -14.62 -18.97 -0.34
CA LEU A 88 -14.24 -18.26 0.88
C LEU A 88 -15.31 -17.26 1.33
N ASN A 89 -16.39 -17.08 0.58
CA ASN A 89 -17.42 -16.08 0.83
C ASN A 89 -18.55 -16.62 1.73
N PHE A 90 -18.23 -16.89 2.98
CA PHE A 90 -19.21 -17.30 3.98
C PHE A 90 -19.81 -16.10 4.71
N LYS A 91 -21.08 -16.22 5.08
CA LYS A 91 -21.81 -15.20 5.83
C LYS A 91 -21.62 -15.44 7.33
N ILE A 92 -21.08 -14.45 8.03
CA ILE A 92 -20.99 -14.45 9.49
C ILE A 92 -21.92 -13.37 10.02
N TYR A 93 -22.97 -13.76 10.76
CA TYR A 93 -24.00 -12.84 11.24
C TYR A 93 -24.64 -12.00 10.12
N LYS A 94 -24.34 -10.69 10.09
CA LYS A 94 -24.91 -9.70 9.16
C LYS A 94 -23.96 -9.35 8.00
N THR A 95 -22.72 -9.85 8.01
CA THR A 95 -21.70 -9.48 7.02
C THR A 95 -21.09 -10.70 6.35
N THR A 96 -20.49 -10.52 5.18
CA THR A 96 -19.73 -11.55 4.47
C THR A 96 -18.26 -11.49 4.87
N SER A 97 -17.57 -12.63 4.81
CA SER A 97 -16.11 -12.67 4.98
C SER A 97 -15.40 -11.68 4.04
N HIS A 98 -15.88 -11.51 2.81
CA HIS A 98 -15.40 -10.50 1.87
C HIS A 98 -15.45 -9.09 2.48
N GLY A 99 -16.61 -8.68 3.01
CA GLY A 99 -16.77 -7.38 3.64
C GLY A 99 -15.87 -7.21 4.87
N MET A 100 -15.59 -8.28 5.62
CA MET A 100 -14.63 -8.22 6.73
C MET A 100 -13.21 -7.96 6.23
N PHE A 101 -12.79 -8.63 5.15
CA PHE A 101 -11.48 -8.40 4.53
C PHE A 101 -11.35 -6.97 3.99
N GLU A 102 -12.39 -6.44 3.36
CA GLU A 102 -12.41 -5.08 2.84
C GLU A 102 -12.26 -4.05 3.97
N VAL A 103 -13.04 -4.19 5.05
CA VAL A 103 -12.89 -3.32 6.23
C VAL A 103 -11.50 -3.45 6.85
N LEU A 104 -10.98 -4.67 7.01
CA LEU A 104 -9.64 -4.89 7.56
C LEU A 104 -8.55 -4.23 6.70
N ALA A 105 -8.64 -4.37 5.37
CA ALA A 105 -7.74 -3.73 4.43
C ALA A 105 -7.75 -2.21 4.58
N VAL A 106 -8.93 -1.60 4.66
CA VAL A 106 -9.09 -0.16 4.87
C VAL A 106 -8.52 0.25 6.23
N VAL A 107 -8.78 -0.51 7.30
CA VAL A 107 -8.26 -0.22 8.65
C VAL A 107 -6.73 -0.26 8.66
N ILE A 108 -6.12 -1.28 8.06
CA ILE A 108 -4.65 -1.39 7.95
C ILE A 108 -4.08 -0.21 7.17
N PHE A 109 -4.74 0.17 6.07
CA PHE A 109 -4.32 1.30 5.25
C PHE A 109 -4.40 2.63 6.02
N VAL A 110 -5.49 2.87 6.74
CA VAL A 110 -5.68 4.07 7.57
C VAL A 110 -4.65 4.10 8.71
N ILE A 111 -4.39 2.98 9.38
CA ILE A 111 -3.35 2.90 10.41
C ILE A 111 -1.97 3.22 9.82
N SER A 112 -1.63 2.67 8.66
CA SER A 112 -0.38 2.99 7.97
C SER A 112 -0.28 4.47 7.59
N PHE A 113 -1.39 5.09 7.20
CA PHE A 113 -1.43 6.51 6.88
C PHE A 113 -1.24 7.39 8.12
N ILE A 114 -1.93 7.07 9.23
CA ILE A 114 -1.76 7.78 10.50
C ILE A 114 -0.32 7.63 10.99
N TRP A 115 0.26 6.44 10.91
CA TRP A 115 1.65 6.21 11.30
C TRP A 115 2.64 7.02 10.45
N LEU A 116 2.39 7.16 9.14
CA LEU A 116 3.15 8.05 8.26
C LEU A 116 3.07 9.51 8.71
N LEU A 117 1.88 10.00 9.07
CA LEU A 117 1.70 11.36 9.56
C LEU A 117 2.40 11.59 10.90
N LEU A 118 2.27 10.66 11.84
CA LEU A 118 2.96 10.72 13.13
C LEU A 118 4.47 10.78 12.95
N ARG A 119 5.04 10.00 12.02
CA ARG A 119 6.47 10.05 11.73
C ARG A 119 6.93 11.42 11.23
N ILE A 120 6.10 12.09 10.44
CA ILE A 120 6.38 13.46 9.97
C ILE A 120 6.32 14.45 11.14
N ILE A 121 5.34 14.31 12.04
CA ILE A 121 5.20 15.17 13.22
C ILE A 121 6.37 14.96 14.19
N ASP A 122 6.71 13.71 14.51
CA ASP A 122 7.84 13.38 15.39
C ASP A 122 9.14 13.99 14.87
N PHE A 123 9.34 14.00 13.56
CA PHE A 123 10.50 14.63 12.95
C PHE A 123 10.51 16.16 13.15
N ILE A 124 9.35 16.81 12.96
CA ILE A 124 9.22 18.25 13.15
C ILE A 124 9.43 18.62 14.62
N ALA A 125 8.92 17.81 15.56
CA ALA A 125 9.01 18.04 17.00
C ALA A 125 10.39 17.74 17.60
N MET A 126 11.23 16.96 16.91
CA MET A 126 12.59 16.63 17.34
C MET A 126 13.60 17.76 17.06
N ILE A 127 13.17 18.80 16.34
CA ILE A 127 13.96 20.00 15.97
C ILE A 127 13.54 21.16 16.86
#